data_AF-A0A553PT15-F1
#
_entry.id   AF-A0A553PT15-F1
#
_cell.length_a   1.000
_cell.length_b   1.000
_cell.length_c   1.000
_cell.angle_alpha   90.00
_cell.angle_beta   90.00
_cell.angle_gamma   90.00
#
_symmetry.space_group_name_H-M   'P 1'
#
loop_
_entity.id
_entity.type
_entity.pdbx_description
1 polymer ?
#
loop_
_entity_poly.entity_id
_entity_poly.type
_entity_poly.pdbx_seq_one_letter_code
_entity_poly.pdbx_strand_id
1 'polypeptide(L)'
;MQPLSHVSNGGADIGVGNVLMNEVTYNLVEFPHYTYDLDMFICAKQPEALPSYWNLLRPFPVLVWIFSLVSIALVWATLVWGSWLYNPNLNLSGVVFQWLFATLFLQSFPWRFNVFKATKVLIPLWLIFILFLDFFYESNLRAHLIAIEYDKPVDTVQDLLDRGMALYLPRFTGFVGNFKSSTNPAYRELSLMYEKRDLAFDYDANGIPSYDDELKIYQQGDALIINDIMATAAFPEFQRRHNGTLPYQLSKTKILAGFGSIIVPHKAPYLRDLQRIIAILNDSGITQHLMNGYIKLQFQIGADLY
;
A
#
# COMPACT_ATOMS: atom_id res chain seq x y z
N MET A 1 26.09 -10.75 13.39
CA MET A 1 26.91 -11.92 13.00
C MET A 1 27.90 -12.39 14.07
N GLN A 2 28.42 -11.52 14.95
CA GLN A 2 29.41 -11.91 15.96
C GLN A 2 29.00 -13.11 16.85
N PRO A 3 27.76 -13.23 17.36
CA PRO A 3 27.39 -14.39 18.19
C PRO A 3 27.51 -15.72 17.44
N LEU A 4 27.13 -15.74 16.16
CA LEU A 4 27.16 -16.94 15.32
C LEU A 4 28.59 -17.46 15.11
N SER A 5 29.53 -16.56 14.80
CA SER A 5 30.93 -16.94 14.60
C SER A 5 31.60 -17.41 15.90
N HIS A 6 31.27 -16.80 17.04
CA HIS A 6 31.85 -17.23 18.32
C HIS A 6 31.33 -18.61 18.75
N VAL A 7 30.04 -18.88 18.58
CA VAL A 7 29.43 -20.16 18.95
C VAL A 7 29.90 -21.29 18.01
N SER A 8 29.88 -21.06 16.69
CA SER A 8 30.32 -22.07 15.71
C SER A 8 31.80 -22.46 15.85
N ASN A 9 32.66 -21.51 16.23
CA ASN A 9 34.09 -21.77 16.45
C ASN A 9 34.42 -22.29 17.86
N GLY A 10 33.43 -22.55 18.71
CA GLY A 10 33.66 -23.02 20.09
C GLY A 10 34.23 -21.94 21.03
N GLY A 11 34.17 -20.66 20.65
CA GLY A 11 34.55 -19.54 21.50
C GLY A 11 33.46 -19.11 22.49
N ALA A 12 32.23 -19.62 22.33
CA ALA A 12 31.12 -19.42 23.25
C ALA A 12 30.23 -20.68 23.31
N ASP A 13 29.72 -20.99 24.51
CA ASP A 13 28.81 -22.12 24.71
C ASP A 13 27.38 -21.80 24.24
N ILE A 14 26.90 -20.59 24.50
CA ILE A 14 25.52 -20.19 24.14
C ILE A 14 25.56 -18.81 23.52
N GLY A 15 24.91 -18.65 22.37
CA GLY A 15 24.67 -17.36 21.75
C GLY A 15 23.22 -16.94 21.93
N VAL A 16 23.00 -15.82 22.61
CA VAL A 16 21.68 -15.19 22.73
C VAL A 16 21.68 -13.92 21.90
N GLY A 17 20.70 -13.78 21.00
CA GLY A 17 20.56 -12.60 20.17
C GLY A 17 19.47 -12.73 19.12
N ASN A 18 19.38 -11.72 18.25
CA ASN A 18 18.48 -11.76 17.10
C ASN A 18 19.09 -12.58 15.95
N VAL A 19 19.09 -13.91 16.12
CA VAL A 19 19.58 -14.85 15.12
C VAL A 19 18.40 -15.57 14.49
N LEU A 20 18.12 -15.24 13.24
CA LEU A 20 17.08 -15.90 12.45
C LEU A 20 17.55 -17.29 12.03
N MET A 21 16.68 -18.27 12.22
CA MET A 21 16.80 -19.62 11.71
C MET A 21 16.64 -19.59 10.19
N ASN A 22 17.71 -19.92 9.47
CA ASN A 22 17.69 -20.15 8.02
C ASN A 22 18.65 -21.31 7.70
N GLU A 23 18.65 -21.78 6.46
CA GLU A 23 19.47 -22.94 6.05
C GLU A 23 20.96 -22.73 6.34
N VAL A 24 21.47 -21.52 6.10
CA VAL A 24 22.88 -21.18 6.32
C VAL A 24 23.21 -21.21 7.81
N THR A 25 22.40 -20.59 8.66
CA THR A 25 22.64 -20.57 10.11
C THR A 25 22.44 -21.95 10.73
N TYR A 26 21.49 -22.73 10.23
CA TYR A 26 21.21 -24.09 10.69
C TYR A 26 22.36 -25.07 10.44
N ASN A 27 23.12 -24.86 9.36
CA ASN A 27 24.30 -25.67 9.06
C ASN A 27 25.55 -25.32 9.91
N LEU A 28 25.51 -24.21 10.65
CA LEU A 28 26.65 -23.72 11.42
C LEU A 28 26.49 -23.96 12.93
N VAL A 29 25.25 -23.99 13.42
CA VAL A 29 24.91 -24.10 14.84
C VAL A 29 23.62 -24.89 15.02
N GLU A 30 23.41 -25.42 16.21
CA GLU A 30 22.15 -26.06 16.60
C GLU A 30 21.19 -25.06 17.22
N PHE A 31 19.91 -25.21 16.89
CA PHE A 31 18.81 -24.45 17.46
C PHE A 31 17.98 -25.40 18.33
N PRO A 32 17.78 -25.11 19.63
CA PRO A 32 16.96 -25.93 20.50
C PRO A 32 15.51 -25.95 20.01
N HIS A 33 14.77 -24.84 20.19
CA HIS A 33 13.42 -24.58 19.69
C HIS A 33 13.32 -23.08 19.38
N TYR A 34 12.46 -22.66 18.46
CA TYR A 34 12.25 -21.22 18.24
C TYR A 34 11.68 -20.57 19.50
N THR A 35 12.18 -19.39 19.84
CA THR A 35 11.80 -18.64 21.04
C THR A 35 10.84 -17.50 20.72
N TYR A 36 10.88 -16.99 19.50
CA TYR A 36 10.00 -15.93 19.02
C TYR A 36 9.88 -15.99 17.50
N ASP A 37 8.76 -15.51 16.99
CA ASP A 37 8.48 -15.22 15.59
C ASP A 37 8.79 -13.75 15.28
N LEU A 38 9.29 -13.51 14.06
CA LEU A 38 9.51 -12.18 13.51
C LEU A 38 8.88 -12.13 12.14
N ASP A 39 7.75 -11.47 12.05
CA ASP A 39 7.13 -11.20 10.76
C ASP A 39 7.75 -9.96 10.14
N MET A 40 8.26 -10.11 8.93
CA MET A 40 8.80 -9.00 8.15
C MET A 40 7.72 -8.43 7.23
N PHE A 41 7.66 -7.10 7.20
CA PHE A 41 6.75 -6.30 6.41
C PHE A 41 7.54 -5.38 5.47
N ILE A 42 6.86 -4.90 4.43
CA ILE A 42 7.35 -3.81 3.60
C ILE A 42 6.99 -2.51 4.33
N CYS A 43 7.95 -1.63 4.53
CA CYS A 43 7.74 -0.29 5.05
C CYS A 43 7.99 0.68 3.88
N ALA A 44 6.90 1.20 3.32
CA ALA A 44 6.92 2.10 2.18
C ALA A 44 6.43 3.48 2.59
N LYS A 45 6.71 4.50 1.77
CA LYS A 45 6.21 5.86 1.99
C LYS A 45 4.68 5.84 2.16
N GLN A 46 4.17 6.63 3.11
CA GLN A 46 2.73 6.77 3.31
C GLN A 46 2.09 7.27 2.00
N PRO A 47 0.96 6.68 1.56
CA PRO A 47 0.26 7.12 0.37
C PRO A 47 -0.05 8.61 0.40
N GLU A 48 0.26 9.31 -0.70
CA GLU A 48 -0.04 10.73 -0.83
C GLU A 48 -1.48 10.92 -1.28
N ALA A 49 -2.05 12.07 -0.94
CA ALA A 49 -3.37 12.45 -1.44
C ALA A 49 -3.28 12.71 -2.94
N LEU A 50 -4.12 12.02 -3.72
CA LEU A 50 -4.19 12.21 -5.16
C LEU A 50 -4.64 13.64 -5.46
N PRO A 51 -4.08 14.29 -6.49
CA PRO A 51 -4.39 15.67 -6.76
C PRO A 51 -5.82 15.83 -7.28
N SER A 52 -6.52 16.83 -6.73
CA SER A 52 -7.99 16.95 -6.81
C SER A 52 -8.55 17.32 -8.20
N TYR A 53 -7.72 17.64 -9.20
CA TYR A 53 -8.21 18.21 -10.46
C TYR A 53 -9.11 17.26 -11.29
N TRP A 54 -8.95 15.94 -11.16
CA TRP A 54 -9.82 14.97 -11.83
C TRP A 54 -11.12 14.66 -11.06
N ASN A 55 -11.30 15.19 -9.85
CA ASN A 55 -12.45 14.88 -9.01
C ASN A 55 -13.78 15.35 -9.61
N LEU A 56 -13.77 16.30 -10.54
CA LEU A 56 -14.98 16.76 -11.25
C LEU A 56 -15.50 15.73 -12.27
N LEU A 57 -14.62 14.98 -12.95
CA LEU A 57 -15.02 14.00 -13.97
C LEU A 57 -15.21 12.59 -13.40
N ARG A 58 -14.70 12.37 -12.20
CA ARG A 58 -14.76 11.10 -11.47
C ARG A 58 -16.16 10.61 -11.02
N PRO A 59 -17.17 11.46 -10.75
CA PRO A 59 -18.45 11.00 -10.19
C PRO A 59 -19.16 9.95 -11.04
N PHE A 60 -18.82 9.87 -12.32
CA PHE A 60 -19.31 8.86 -13.25
C PHE A 60 -18.18 8.08 -13.92
N PRO A 61 -18.37 6.77 -14.14
CA PRO A 61 -17.45 5.99 -14.95
C PRO A 61 -17.48 6.48 -16.41
N VAL A 62 -16.39 6.24 -17.14
CA VAL A 62 -16.21 6.64 -18.55
C VAL A 62 -17.40 6.20 -19.42
N LEU A 63 -17.97 5.01 -19.16
CA LEU A 63 -19.13 4.51 -19.90
C LEU A 63 -20.38 5.38 -19.74
N VAL A 64 -20.63 5.90 -18.53
CA VAL A 64 -21.79 6.79 -18.29
C VAL A 64 -21.60 8.11 -19.03
N TRP A 65 -20.39 8.66 -19.06
CA TRP A 65 -20.09 9.84 -19.88
C TRP A 65 -20.34 9.58 -21.36
N ILE A 66 -19.87 8.45 -21.88
CA ILE A 66 -20.11 8.06 -23.28
C ILE A 66 -21.62 7.92 -23.56
N PHE A 67 -22.35 7.21 -22.71
CA PHE A 67 -23.80 7.02 -22.89
C PHE A 67 -24.58 8.34 -22.78
N SER A 68 -24.17 9.26 -21.91
CA SER A 68 -24.75 10.61 -21.82
C SER A 68 -24.48 11.43 -23.09
N LEU A 69 -23.28 11.37 -23.66
CA LEU A 69 -22.97 12.04 -24.93
C LEU A 69 -23.78 11.44 -26.09
N VAL A 70 -23.88 10.11 -26.14
CA VAL A 70 -24.70 9.42 -27.15
C VAL A 70 -26.18 9.76 -26.98
N SER A 71 -26.71 9.83 -25.76
CA SER A 71 -28.11 10.19 -25.53
C SER A 71 -28.41 11.63 -25.95
N ILE A 72 -27.51 12.58 -25.67
CA ILE A 72 -27.60 13.97 -26.16
C ILE A 72 -27.66 13.98 -27.69
N ALA A 73 -26.75 13.26 -28.36
CA ALA A 73 -26.70 13.22 -29.82
C ALA A 73 -27.96 12.59 -30.44
N LEU A 74 -28.47 11.51 -29.85
CA LEU A 74 -29.70 10.83 -30.31
C LEU A 74 -30.94 11.70 -30.12
N VAL A 75 -31.08 12.37 -28.97
CA VAL A 75 -32.19 13.29 -28.73
C VAL A 75 -32.10 14.47 -29.68
N TRP A 76 -30.91 15.07 -29.86
CA TRP A 76 -30.68 16.14 -30.84
C TRP A 76 -31.11 15.71 -32.26
N ALA A 77 -30.61 14.56 -32.74
CA ALA A 77 -30.92 14.06 -34.06
C ALA A 77 -32.43 13.80 -34.23
N THR A 78 -33.08 13.22 -33.22
CA THR A 78 -34.53 12.93 -33.23
C THR A 78 -35.38 14.20 -33.27
N LEU A 79 -34.99 15.22 -32.50
CA LEU A 79 -35.66 16.53 -32.47
C LEU A 79 -35.50 17.26 -33.82
N VAL A 80 -34.28 17.30 -34.36
CA VAL A 80 -34.00 17.93 -35.66
C VAL A 80 -34.73 17.21 -36.78
N TRP A 81 -34.64 15.88 -36.84
CA TRP A 81 -35.34 15.06 -37.82
C TRP A 81 -36.86 15.25 -37.75
N GLY A 82 -37.44 15.21 -36.54
CA GLY A 82 -38.86 15.45 -36.33
C GLY A 82 -39.31 16.85 -36.75
N SER A 83 -38.46 17.86 -36.54
CA SER A 83 -38.74 19.23 -36.99
C SER A 83 -38.70 19.37 -38.51
N TRP A 84 -37.72 18.73 -39.16
CA TRP A 84 -37.58 18.73 -40.61
C TRP A 84 -38.77 18.03 -41.30
N LEU A 85 -39.25 16.90 -40.74
CA LEU A 85 -40.45 16.22 -41.24
C LEU A 85 -41.72 17.07 -41.11
N TYR A 86 -41.82 17.91 -40.08
CA TYR A 86 -42.97 18.80 -39.89
C TYR A 86 -42.92 20.02 -40.82
N ASN A 87 -41.75 20.62 -41.00
CA ASN A 87 -41.53 21.73 -41.92
C ASN A 87 -40.06 21.76 -42.39
N PRO A 88 -39.76 21.31 -43.62
CA PRO A 88 -38.39 21.16 -44.12
C PRO A 88 -37.65 22.50 -44.31
N ASN A 89 -38.38 23.62 -44.36
CA ASN A 89 -37.79 24.96 -44.52
C ASN A 89 -37.31 25.57 -43.18
N LEU A 90 -37.64 24.96 -42.04
CA LEU A 90 -37.22 25.42 -40.72
C LEU A 90 -35.87 24.80 -40.34
N ASN A 91 -34.79 25.58 -40.38
CA ASN A 91 -33.50 25.16 -39.83
C ASN A 91 -33.45 25.41 -38.32
N LEU A 92 -33.88 24.42 -37.53
CA LEU A 92 -33.90 24.49 -36.06
C LEU A 92 -32.69 23.82 -35.39
N SER A 93 -31.74 23.28 -36.17
CA SER A 93 -30.61 22.49 -35.65
C SER A 93 -29.82 23.19 -34.54
N GLY A 94 -29.45 24.45 -34.77
CA GLY A 94 -28.72 25.28 -33.80
C GLY A 94 -29.55 25.61 -32.57
N VAL A 95 -30.86 25.86 -32.73
CA VAL A 95 -31.71 26.21 -31.60
C VAL A 95 -32.05 25.01 -30.73
N VAL A 96 -32.25 23.83 -31.34
CA VAL A 96 -32.40 22.56 -30.63
C VAL A 96 -31.12 22.24 -29.86
N PHE A 97 -29.94 22.44 -30.48
CA PHE A 97 -28.65 22.25 -29.80
C PHE A 97 -28.50 23.18 -28.59
N GLN A 98 -28.79 24.48 -28.76
CA GLN A 98 -28.78 25.45 -27.67
C GLN A 98 -29.76 25.08 -26.54
N TRP A 99 -30.96 24.60 -26.89
CA TRP A 99 -31.94 24.14 -25.89
C TRP A 99 -31.48 22.90 -25.12
N LEU A 100 -30.89 21.91 -25.81
CA LEU A 100 -30.34 20.72 -25.15
C LEU A 100 -29.19 21.08 -24.21
N PHE A 101 -28.30 21.97 -24.64
CA PHE A 101 -27.21 22.44 -23.80
C PHE A 101 -27.73 23.26 -22.61
N ALA A 102 -28.67 24.18 -22.84
CA ALA A 102 -29.28 24.95 -21.77
C ALA A 102 -29.96 24.04 -20.72
N THR A 103 -30.74 23.05 -21.16
CA THR A 103 -31.39 22.10 -20.24
C THR A 103 -30.40 21.23 -19.48
N LEU A 104 -29.29 20.82 -20.10
CA LEU A 104 -28.20 20.08 -19.43
C LEU A 104 -27.58 20.88 -18.27
N PHE A 105 -27.48 22.21 -18.39
CA PHE A 105 -27.02 23.11 -17.33
C PHE A 105 -28.16 23.67 -16.46
N LEU A 106 -29.32 23.01 -16.48
CA LEU A 106 -30.53 23.40 -15.75
C LEU A 106 -30.97 24.85 -16.01
N GLN A 107 -30.64 25.41 -17.17
CA GLN A 107 -31.05 26.75 -17.58
C GLN A 107 -32.42 26.70 -18.25
N SER A 108 -33.31 27.60 -17.86
CA SER A 108 -34.61 27.75 -18.52
C SER A 108 -34.41 28.38 -19.90
N PHE A 109 -34.75 27.65 -20.96
CA PHE A 109 -34.77 28.18 -22.32
C PHE A 109 -36.20 28.14 -22.87
N PRO A 110 -36.73 29.27 -23.38
CA PRO A 110 -38.13 29.36 -23.79
C PRO A 110 -38.41 28.42 -24.98
N TRP A 111 -39.21 27.39 -24.74
CA TRP A 111 -39.65 26.47 -25.79
C TRP A 111 -40.76 27.12 -26.63
N ARG A 112 -40.44 27.53 -27.86
CA ARG A 112 -41.40 28.18 -28.77
C ARG A 112 -41.65 27.41 -30.07
N PHE A 113 -41.28 26.13 -30.11
CA PHE A 113 -41.40 25.32 -31.33
C PHE A 113 -42.69 24.51 -31.35
N ASN A 114 -43.41 24.63 -32.47
CA ASN A 114 -44.56 23.77 -32.75
C ASN A 114 -44.01 22.44 -33.29
N VAL A 115 -43.81 21.48 -32.39
CA VAL A 115 -43.23 20.18 -32.71
C VAL A 115 -44.28 19.10 -32.92
N PHE A 116 -43.88 18.07 -33.65
CA PHE A 116 -44.67 16.86 -33.89
C PHE A 116 -45.15 16.23 -32.58
N LYS A 117 -46.32 15.56 -32.59
CA LYS A 117 -46.95 15.03 -31.36
C LYS A 117 -46.04 14.07 -30.59
N ALA A 118 -45.30 13.20 -31.29
CA ALA A 118 -44.37 12.26 -30.65
C ALA A 118 -43.21 12.97 -29.94
N THR A 119 -42.72 14.08 -30.49
CA THR A 119 -41.66 14.90 -29.91
C THR A 119 -42.06 15.51 -28.57
N LYS A 120 -43.37 15.77 -28.36
CA LYS A 120 -43.88 16.29 -27.09
C LYS A 120 -43.73 15.31 -25.92
N VAL A 121 -43.62 14.01 -26.19
CA VAL A 121 -43.37 12.98 -25.17
C VAL A 121 -41.86 12.85 -24.89
N LEU A 122 -41.02 13.05 -25.90
CA LEU A 122 -39.56 12.97 -25.75
C LEU A 122 -39.02 14.08 -24.84
N ILE A 123 -39.59 15.28 -24.87
CA ILE A 123 -39.17 16.42 -24.05
C ILE A 123 -39.25 16.13 -22.54
N PRO A 124 -40.40 15.74 -21.95
CA PRO A 124 -40.45 15.43 -20.52
C PRO A 124 -39.58 14.24 -20.16
N LEU A 125 -39.44 13.24 -21.04
CA LEU A 125 -38.53 12.12 -20.82
C LEU A 125 -37.06 12.58 -20.76
N TRP A 126 -36.67 13.50 -21.64
CA TRP A 126 -35.35 14.15 -21.62
C TRP A 126 -35.12 14.93 -20.33
N LEU A 127 -36.12 15.70 -19.88
CA LEU A 127 -36.02 16.47 -18.64
C LEU A 127 -35.91 15.56 -17.41
N ILE A 128 -36.66 14.46 -17.37
CA ILE A 128 -36.54 13.45 -16.30
C ILE A 128 -35.13 12.82 -16.32
N PHE A 129 -34.62 12.48 -17.50
CA PHE A 129 -33.26 11.96 -17.65
C PHE A 129 -32.21 12.95 -17.11
N ILE A 130 -32.29 14.23 -17.50
CA ILE A 130 -31.37 15.27 -17.02
C ILE A 130 -31.49 15.46 -15.51
N LEU A 131 -32.71 15.47 -14.96
CA LEU A 131 -32.93 15.59 -13.52
C LEU A 131 -32.23 14.46 -12.75
N PHE A 132 -32.35 13.22 -13.22
CA PHE A 132 -31.65 12.09 -12.60
C PHE A 132 -30.14 12.17 -12.78
N LEU A 133 -29.67 12.54 -13.98
CA LEU A 133 -28.24 12.68 -14.27
C LEU A 133 -27.60 13.72 -13.34
N ASP A 134 -28.23 14.88 -13.18
CA ASP A 134 -27.78 15.95 -12.30
C ASP A 134 -27.79 15.53 -10.82
N PHE A 135 -28.89 14.95 -10.35
CA PHE A 135 -29.01 14.47 -8.97
C PHE A 135 -27.94 13.43 -8.60
N PHE A 136 -27.70 12.46 -9.48
CA PHE A 136 -26.67 11.45 -9.26
C PHE A 136 -25.26 12.05 -9.36
N TYR A 137 -25.04 12.98 -10.29
CA TYR A 137 -23.76 13.66 -10.44
C TYR A 137 -23.43 14.46 -9.18
N GLU A 138 -24.35 15.29 -8.69
CA GLU A 138 -24.16 16.12 -7.50
C GLU A 138 -23.91 15.26 -6.25
N SER A 139 -24.71 14.20 -6.06
CA SER A 139 -24.57 13.27 -4.93
C SER A 139 -23.19 12.59 -4.93
N ASN A 140 -22.77 12.05 -6.07
CA ASN A 140 -21.48 11.38 -6.20
C ASN A 140 -20.31 12.36 -6.12
N LEU A 141 -20.43 13.54 -6.73
CA LEU A 141 -19.42 14.59 -6.65
C LEU A 141 -19.20 15.01 -5.21
N ARG A 142 -20.28 15.21 -4.45
CA ARG A 142 -20.18 15.54 -3.02
C ARG A 142 -19.50 14.43 -2.22
N ALA A 143 -19.80 13.17 -2.51
CA ALA A 143 -19.12 12.04 -1.87
C ALA A 143 -17.61 12.03 -2.17
N HIS A 144 -17.21 12.25 -3.43
CA HIS A 144 -15.80 12.32 -3.82
C HIS A 144 -15.06 13.56 -3.29
N LEU A 145 -15.74 14.69 -3.11
CA LEU A 145 -15.13 15.89 -2.52
C LEU A 145 -14.91 15.76 -1.01
N ILE A 146 -15.71 14.92 -0.33
CA ILE A 146 -15.54 14.62 1.10
C ILE A 146 -14.47 13.55 1.32
N ALA A 147 -14.44 12.53 0.47
CA ALA A 147 -13.45 11.46 0.57
C ALA A 147 -12.10 11.91 0.00
N ILE A 148 -11.09 12.09 0.86
CA ILE A 148 -9.72 12.25 0.40
C ILE A 148 -9.26 10.90 -0.15
N GLU A 149 -8.99 10.88 -1.45
CA GLU A 149 -8.42 9.71 -2.08
C GLU A 149 -6.91 9.73 -1.97
N TYR A 150 -6.36 8.59 -1.59
CA TYR A 150 -4.93 8.39 -1.47
C TYR A 150 -4.45 7.44 -2.55
N ASP A 151 -3.16 7.50 -2.85
CA ASP A 151 -2.51 6.47 -3.65
C ASP A 151 -2.75 5.08 -3.06
N LYS A 152 -2.71 4.06 -3.91
CA LYS A 152 -2.81 2.68 -3.41
C LYS A 152 -1.62 2.42 -2.48
N PRO A 153 -1.81 1.84 -1.28
CA PRO A 153 -0.68 1.43 -0.45
C PRO A 153 0.11 0.31 -1.13
N VAL A 154 1.36 0.14 -0.74
CA VAL A 154 2.20 -0.99 -1.16
C VAL A 154 2.02 -2.10 -0.15
N ASP A 155 1.25 -3.14 -0.51
CA ASP A 155 0.93 -4.23 0.40
C ASP A 155 1.72 -5.51 0.07
N THR A 156 2.10 -5.71 -1.20
CA THR A 156 2.78 -6.91 -1.67
C THR A 156 4.09 -6.61 -2.38
N VAL A 157 4.94 -7.64 -2.52
CA VAL A 157 6.16 -7.55 -3.33
C VAL A 157 5.85 -7.25 -4.80
N GLN A 158 4.72 -7.76 -5.32
CA GLN A 158 4.33 -7.47 -6.70
C GLN A 158 4.00 -5.98 -6.89
N ASP A 159 3.35 -5.34 -5.90
CA ASP A 159 3.09 -3.90 -5.96
C ASP A 159 4.36 -3.06 -6.03
N LEU A 160 5.45 -3.51 -5.39
CA LEU A 160 6.77 -2.86 -5.51
C LEU A 160 7.31 -2.98 -6.93
N LEU A 161 7.28 -4.18 -7.51
CA LEU A 161 7.78 -4.45 -8.85
C LEU A 161 6.97 -3.70 -9.92
N ASP A 162 5.64 -3.71 -9.80
CA ASP A 162 4.73 -3.04 -10.74
C ASP A 162 4.94 -1.52 -10.76
N ARG A 163 5.36 -0.94 -9.62
CA ARG A 163 5.70 0.49 -9.49
C ARG A 163 7.17 0.80 -9.80
N GLY A 164 8.00 -0.22 -10.00
CA GLY A 164 9.45 -0.05 -10.18
C GLY A 164 10.19 0.42 -8.92
N MET A 165 9.59 0.25 -7.75
CA MET A 165 10.18 0.60 -6.45
C MET A 165 11.21 -0.44 -6.02
N ALA A 166 12.30 0.01 -5.41
CA ALA A 166 13.30 -0.86 -4.81
C ALA A 166 12.94 -1.22 -3.35
N LEU A 167 13.36 -2.42 -2.91
CA LEU A 167 13.28 -2.85 -1.53
C LEU A 167 14.68 -2.88 -0.91
N TYR A 168 14.91 -2.01 0.06
CA TYR A 168 16.15 -1.94 0.82
C TYR A 168 16.16 -3.00 1.93
N LEU A 169 17.29 -3.70 2.03
CA LEU A 169 17.49 -4.76 3.04
C LEU A 169 18.63 -4.40 3.99
N PRO A 170 18.54 -4.75 5.28
CA PRO A 170 19.59 -4.45 6.23
C PRO A 170 20.87 -5.21 5.85
N ARG A 171 22.01 -4.52 5.93
CA ARG A 171 23.32 -5.09 5.64
C ARG A 171 23.62 -6.26 6.59
N PHE A 172 24.39 -7.23 6.09
CA PHE A 172 24.85 -8.40 6.86
C PHE A 172 23.73 -9.30 7.39
N THR A 173 22.62 -9.40 6.66
CA THR A 173 21.50 -10.30 6.98
C THR A 173 21.31 -11.38 5.93
N GLY A 174 20.61 -12.46 6.31
CA GLY A 174 20.29 -13.58 5.42
C GLY A 174 19.16 -13.30 4.43
N PHE A 175 18.55 -12.11 4.42
CA PHE A 175 17.37 -11.82 3.60
C PHE A 175 17.62 -11.98 2.10
N VAL A 176 18.78 -11.52 1.62
CA VAL A 176 19.17 -11.65 0.20
C VAL A 176 19.22 -13.13 -0.20
N GLY A 177 19.84 -13.97 0.65
CA GLY A 177 19.91 -15.41 0.43
C GLY A 177 18.52 -16.06 0.37
N ASN A 178 17.64 -15.70 1.32
CA ASN A 178 16.27 -16.19 1.36
C ASN A 178 15.45 -15.78 0.12
N PHE A 179 15.63 -14.56 -0.37
CA PHE A 179 14.94 -14.08 -1.58
C PHE A 179 15.47 -14.75 -2.85
N LYS A 180 16.79 -14.99 -2.90
CA LYS A 180 17.44 -15.68 -4.02
C LYS A 180 17.03 -17.14 -4.13
N SER A 181 16.89 -17.84 -3.00
CA SER A 181 16.46 -19.25 -2.96
C SER A 181 14.94 -19.43 -3.05
N SER A 182 14.16 -18.35 -3.01
CA SER A 182 12.70 -18.41 -3.05
C SER A 182 12.19 -19.01 -4.36
N THR A 183 11.13 -19.82 -4.26
CA THR A 183 10.42 -20.38 -5.41
C THR A 183 9.62 -19.31 -6.17
N ASN A 184 9.23 -18.24 -5.49
CA ASN A 184 8.42 -17.17 -6.06
C ASN A 184 9.30 -16.22 -6.91
N PRO A 185 8.97 -16.01 -8.20
CA PRO A 185 9.77 -15.21 -9.11
C PRO A 185 9.93 -13.75 -8.67
N ALA A 186 8.94 -13.16 -8.01
CA ALA A 186 8.97 -11.77 -7.57
C ALA A 186 10.08 -11.52 -6.54
N TYR A 187 10.29 -12.47 -5.61
CA TYR A 187 11.40 -12.38 -4.64
C TYR A 187 12.76 -12.57 -5.31
N ARG A 188 12.85 -13.45 -6.31
CA ARG A 188 14.10 -13.61 -7.08
C ARG A 188 14.44 -12.33 -7.83
N GLU A 189 13.47 -11.69 -8.45
CA GLU A 189 13.65 -10.39 -9.10
C GLU A 189 14.10 -9.30 -8.12
N LEU A 190 13.49 -9.21 -6.93
CA LEU A 190 13.95 -8.32 -5.87
C LEU A 190 15.42 -8.57 -5.49
N SER A 191 15.84 -9.83 -5.34
CA SER A 191 17.23 -10.15 -4.99
C SER A 191 18.22 -9.75 -6.09
N LEU A 192 17.85 -9.91 -7.36
CA LEU A 192 18.66 -9.44 -8.49
C LEU A 192 18.77 -7.90 -8.51
N MET A 193 17.67 -7.20 -8.20
CA MET A 193 17.69 -5.73 -8.09
C MET A 193 18.57 -5.26 -6.93
N TYR A 194 18.50 -5.94 -5.79
CA TYR A 194 19.35 -5.68 -4.63
C TYR A 194 20.84 -5.81 -4.99
N GLU A 195 21.24 -6.93 -5.60
CA GLU A 195 22.64 -7.17 -6.00
C GLU A 195 23.13 -6.14 -7.02
N LYS A 196 22.27 -5.73 -7.97
CA LYS A 196 22.62 -4.78 -9.03
C LYS A 196 22.77 -3.34 -8.54
N ARG A 197 21.96 -2.91 -7.57
CA ARG A 197 21.85 -1.50 -7.15
C ARG A 197 22.46 -1.22 -5.77
N ASP A 198 23.00 -2.23 -5.09
CA ASP A 198 23.52 -2.14 -3.72
C ASP A 198 22.50 -1.52 -2.75
N LEU A 199 21.31 -2.15 -2.68
CA LEU A 199 20.15 -1.66 -1.90
C LEU A 199 20.26 -2.02 -0.41
N ALA A 200 21.43 -1.83 0.19
CA ALA A 200 21.65 -2.08 1.61
C ALA A 200 21.39 -0.83 2.46
N PHE A 201 20.92 -1.01 3.69
CA PHE A 201 20.93 0.03 4.71
C PHE A 201 21.58 -0.48 6.00
N ASP A 202 22.14 0.44 6.78
CA ASP A 202 22.78 0.16 8.05
C ASP A 202 21.90 0.63 9.23
N TYR A 203 22.09 0.00 10.39
CA TYR A 203 21.43 0.40 11.63
C TYR A 203 22.28 1.40 12.39
N ASP A 204 21.63 2.34 13.08
CA ASP A 204 22.29 3.23 14.03
C ASP A 204 22.51 2.54 15.40
N ALA A 205 23.03 3.30 16.36
CA ALA A 205 23.31 2.81 17.72
C ALA A 205 22.06 2.31 18.47
N ASN A 206 20.86 2.76 18.06
CA ASN A 206 19.58 2.37 18.66
C ASN A 206 18.94 1.17 17.93
N GLY A 207 19.59 0.65 16.88
CA GLY A 207 19.06 -0.47 16.11
C GLY A 207 17.94 -0.09 15.13
N ILE A 208 17.80 1.19 14.81
CA ILE A 208 16.86 1.69 13.78
C ILE A 208 17.64 2.06 12.50
N PRO A 209 16.99 2.14 11.33
CA PRO A 209 17.69 2.54 10.10
C PRO A 209 18.40 3.89 10.28
N SER A 210 19.66 3.95 9.81
CA SER A 210 20.47 5.17 9.87
C SER A 210 19.75 6.34 9.20
N TYR A 211 19.93 7.56 9.71
CA TYR A 211 19.24 8.74 9.17
C TYR A 211 19.54 8.97 7.69
N ASP A 212 20.79 8.81 7.29
CA ASP A 212 21.21 9.06 5.91
C ASP A 212 20.61 8.03 4.93
N ASP A 213 20.57 6.74 5.33
CA ASP A 213 19.94 5.70 4.51
C ASP A 213 18.43 5.88 4.45
N GLU A 214 17.79 6.15 5.59
CA GLU A 214 16.35 6.38 5.67
C GLU A 214 15.92 7.56 4.80
N LEU A 215 16.61 8.70 4.91
CA LEU A 215 16.33 9.87 4.10
C LEU A 215 16.50 9.60 2.60
N LYS A 216 17.55 8.86 2.21
CA LYS A 216 17.78 8.44 0.82
C LYS A 216 16.63 7.58 0.31
N ILE A 217 16.20 6.58 1.09
CA ILE A 217 15.08 5.69 0.75
C ILE A 217 13.79 6.49 0.60
N TYR A 218 13.52 7.42 1.54
CA TYR A 218 12.35 8.28 1.52
C TYR A 218 12.30 9.17 0.28
N GLN A 219 13.41 9.83 -0.06
CA GLN A 219 13.50 10.75 -1.20
C GLN A 219 13.34 10.04 -2.55
N GLN A 220 13.79 8.79 -2.64
CA GLN A 220 13.63 7.97 -3.83
C GLN A 220 12.22 7.39 -3.97
N GLY A 221 11.41 7.44 -2.91
CA GLY A 221 10.11 6.79 -2.87
C GLY A 221 10.22 5.27 -2.88
N ASP A 222 11.33 4.73 -2.38
CA ASP A 222 11.56 3.29 -2.26
C ASP A 222 11.01 2.76 -0.93
N ALA A 223 11.12 1.46 -0.71
CA ALA A 223 10.67 0.80 0.51
C ALA A 223 11.83 0.12 1.25
N LEU A 224 11.66 -0.12 2.55
CA LEU A 224 12.59 -0.89 3.37
C LEU A 224 11.89 -2.10 3.99
N ILE A 225 12.63 -3.16 4.27
CA ILE A 225 12.12 -4.31 5.04
C ILE A 225 12.25 -4.05 6.54
N ILE A 226 11.19 -4.29 7.30
CA ILE A 226 11.20 -4.12 8.76
C ILE A 226 10.28 -5.14 9.42
N ASN A 227 10.58 -5.57 10.65
CA ASN A 227 9.62 -6.33 11.45
C ASN A 227 8.76 -5.41 12.32
N ASP A 228 7.68 -5.93 12.87
CA ASP A 228 6.72 -5.21 13.72
C ASP A 228 7.37 -4.58 14.97
N ILE A 229 8.29 -5.30 15.62
CA ILE A 229 9.00 -4.82 16.82
C ILE A 229 9.87 -3.61 16.45
N MET A 230 10.66 -3.73 15.39
CA MET A 230 11.52 -2.65 14.90
C MET A 230 10.72 -1.46 14.39
N ALA A 231 9.58 -1.70 13.73
CA ALA A 231 8.69 -0.62 13.31
C ALA A 231 8.14 0.17 14.51
N THR A 232 7.79 -0.53 15.60
CA THR A 232 7.34 0.11 16.85
C THR A 232 8.42 1.02 17.44
N ALA A 233 9.69 0.61 17.34
CA ALA A 233 10.83 1.41 17.79
C ALA A 233 11.16 2.58 16.84
N ALA A 234 11.10 2.34 15.54
CA ALA A 234 11.55 3.27 14.52
C ALA A 234 10.53 4.36 14.20
N PHE A 235 9.23 4.09 14.32
CA PHE A 235 8.18 5.01 13.88
C PHE A 235 8.17 6.36 14.64
N PRO A 236 8.33 6.40 15.97
CA PRO A 236 8.48 7.66 16.70
C PRO A 236 9.68 8.47 16.20
N GLU A 237 10.80 7.81 15.93
CA GLU A 237 12.01 8.45 15.42
C GLU A 237 11.85 8.94 13.99
N PHE A 238 11.21 8.17 13.12
CA PHE A 238 10.83 8.61 11.77
C PHE A 238 9.90 9.83 11.85
N GLN A 239 8.92 9.81 12.75
CA GLN A 239 8.03 10.96 12.94
C GLN A 239 8.79 12.20 13.40
N ARG A 240 9.74 12.04 14.34
CA ARG A 240 10.61 13.14 14.81
C ARG A 240 11.48 13.70 13.69
N ARG A 241 12.10 12.84 12.88
CA ARG A 241 12.94 13.21 11.72
C ARG A 241 12.16 13.93 10.62
N HIS A 242 10.87 13.67 10.49
CA HIS A 242 9.98 14.24 9.45
C HIS A 242 8.99 15.27 10.01
N ASN A 243 9.46 16.13 10.92
CA ASN A 243 8.70 17.27 11.46
C ASN A 243 7.34 16.91 12.06
N GLY A 244 7.23 15.74 12.71
CA GLY A 244 6.00 15.29 13.35
C GLY A 244 5.02 14.56 12.42
N THR A 245 5.32 14.43 11.12
CA THR A 245 4.51 13.62 10.19
C THR A 245 5.00 12.18 10.17
N LEU A 246 4.11 11.20 10.00
CA LEU A 246 4.52 9.79 9.89
C LEU A 246 4.84 9.48 8.41
N PRO A 247 6.11 9.41 8.01
CA PRO A 247 6.49 9.31 6.59
C PRO A 247 6.20 7.94 5.96
N TYR A 248 6.03 6.90 6.78
CA TYR A 248 5.96 5.52 6.33
C TYR A 248 4.69 4.80 6.78
N GLN A 249 4.33 3.77 6.03
CA GLN A 249 3.28 2.81 6.34
C GLN A 249 3.82 1.38 6.19
N LEU A 250 3.41 0.47 7.09
CA LEU A 250 3.66 -0.96 6.93
C LEU A 250 2.64 -1.60 5.97
N SER A 251 3.12 -2.52 5.16
CA SER A 251 2.26 -3.40 4.36
C SER A 251 1.35 -4.22 5.25
N LYS A 252 0.14 -4.51 4.77
CA LYS A 252 -0.79 -5.41 5.46
C LYS A 252 -0.37 -6.87 5.36
N THR A 253 0.35 -7.22 4.29
CA THR A 253 0.81 -8.59 4.04
C THR A 253 2.23 -8.77 4.57
N LYS A 254 2.42 -9.89 5.28
CA LYS A 254 3.73 -10.37 5.73
C LYS A 254 4.47 -10.91 4.52
N ILE A 255 5.70 -10.45 4.28
CA ILE A 255 6.51 -10.91 3.15
C ILE A 255 7.44 -12.07 3.51
N LEU A 256 7.84 -12.14 4.77
CA LEU A 256 8.68 -13.22 5.27
C LEU A 256 8.36 -13.47 6.73
N ALA A 257 8.15 -14.75 7.08
CA ALA A 257 8.12 -15.17 8.47
C ALA A 257 9.53 -15.64 8.86
N GLY A 258 10.11 -15.00 9.86
CA GLY A 258 11.36 -15.38 10.49
C GLY A 258 11.11 -16.04 11.84
N PHE A 259 11.94 -17.00 12.21
CA PHE A 259 11.93 -17.60 13.53
C PHE A 259 13.28 -17.34 14.19
N GLY A 260 13.27 -16.71 15.35
CA GLY A 260 14.46 -16.46 16.13
C GLY A 260 14.59 -17.45 17.27
N SER A 261 15.83 -17.81 17.60
CA SER A 261 16.14 -18.75 18.66
C SER A 261 17.51 -18.49 19.26
N ILE A 262 17.75 -19.05 20.44
CA ILE A 262 19.08 -19.17 21.04
C ILE A 262 19.89 -20.15 20.19
N ILE A 263 21.17 -19.86 19.99
CA ILE A 263 22.07 -20.76 19.25
C ILE A 263 23.04 -21.46 20.20
N VAL A 264 23.33 -22.74 19.91
CA VAL A 264 24.30 -23.55 20.63
C VAL A 264 25.22 -24.29 19.65
N PRO A 265 26.45 -24.68 20.04
CA PRO A 265 27.32 -25.47 19.19
C PRO A 265 26.70 -26.83 18.86
N HIS A 266 27.11 -27.41 17.73
CA HIS A 266 26.68 -28.76 17.37
C HIS A 266 27.01 -29.78 18.47
N LYS A 267 26.04 -30.66 18.77
CA LYS A 267 26.16 -31.72 19.80
C LYS A 267 26.41 -31.18 21.21
N ALA A 268 25.91 -29.98 21.53
CA ALA A 268 25.98 -29.44 22.88
C ALA A 268 25.33 -30.41 23.89
N PRO A 269 26.00 -30.78 25.00
CA PRO A 269 25.50 -31.81 25.93
C PRO A 269 24.21 -31.40 26.64
N TYR A 270 23.94 -30.08 26.73
CA TYR A 270 22.77 -29.49 27.36
C TYR A 270 21.63 -29.15 26.39
N LEU A 271 21.76 -29.46 25.09
CA LEU A 271 20.74 -29.12 24.09
C LEU A 271 19.35 -29.64 24.48
N ARG A 272 19.28 -30.89 24.95
CA ARG A 272 18.02 -31.56 25.30
C ARG A 272 17.32 -30.87 26.47
N ASP A 273 18.07 -30.47 27.48
CA ASP A 273 17.52 -29.77 28.66
C ASP A 273 17.06 -28.37 28.27
N LEU A 274 17.85 -27.67 27.45
CA LEU A 274 17.50 -26.34 26.94
C LEU A 274 16.22 -26.39 26.08
N GLN A 275 16.10 -27.37 25.19
CA GLN A 275 14.89 -27.61 24.40
C GLN A 275 13.66 -27.80 25.28
N ARG A 276 13.78 -28.64 26.32
CA ARG A 276 12.69 -28.88 27.27
C ARG A 276 12.28 -27.61 27.99
N ILE A 277 13.24 -26.80 28.43
CA ILE A 277 12.96 -25.52 29.10
C ILE A 277 12.26 -24.56 28.15
N ILE A 278 12.78 -24.36 26.94
CA ILE A 278 12.18 -23.45 25.95
C ILE A 278 10.76 -23.89 25.58
N ALA A 279 10.52 -25.19 25.42
CA ALA A 279 9.18 -25.72 25.18
C ALA A 279 8.23 -25.38 26.33
N ILE A 280 8.64 -25.60 27.59
CA ILE A 280 7.82 -25.22 28.76
C ILE A 280 7.54 -23.72 28.79
N LEU A 281 8.52 -22.87 28.46
CA LEU A 281 8.35 -21.41 28.41
C LEU A 281 7.40 -20.97 27.30
N ASN A 282 7.45 -21.62 26.13
CA ASN A 282 6.52 -21.38 25.03
C ASN A 282 5.10 -21.84 25.38
N ASP A 283 4.95 -23.07 25.90
CA ASP A 283 3.66 -23.65 26.26
C ASP A 283 2.96 -22.88 27.39
N SER A 284 3.73 -22.28 28.29
CA SER A 284 3.21 -21.41 29.35
C SER A 284 2.92 -19.98 28.89
N GLY A 285 3.28 -19.61 27.67
CA GLY A 285 3.12 -18.25 27.12
C GLY A 285 4.09 -17.21 27.70
N ILE A 286 5.09 -17.62 28.48
CA ILE A 286 6.07 -16.70 29.09
C ILE A 286 6.90 -16.01 28.00
N THR A 287 7.32 -16.73 26.96
CA THR A 287 8.07 -16.13 25.84
C THR A 287 7.27 -15.04 25.15
N GLN A 288 6.00 -15.31 24.81
CA GLN A 288 5.10 -14.34 24.21
C GLN A 288 4.84 -13.14 25.14
N HIS A 289 4.69 -13.38 26.44
CA HIS A 289 4.52 -12.31 27.43
C HIS A 289 5.76 -11.42 27.52
N LEU A 290 6.98 -11.99 27.51
CA LEU A 290 8.23 -11.23 27.53
C LEU A 290 8.42 -10.43 26.23
N MET A 291 8.16 -11.03 25.07
CA MET A 291 8.26 -10.35 23.78
C MET A 291 7.28 -9.18 23.69
N ASN A 292 6.02 -9.38 24.10
CA ASN A 292 5.00 -8.33 24.04
C ASN A 292 5.15 -7.28 25.14
N GLY A 293 5.55 -7.67 26.34
CA GLY A 293 5.54 -6.82 27.53
C GLY A 293 6.84 -6.08 27.77
N TYR A 294 8.00 -6.71 27.56
CA TYR A 294 9.28 -6.09 27.86
C TYR A 294 9.93 -5.46 26.63
N ILE A 295 9.94 -6.18 25.51
CA ILE A 295 10.68 -5.71 24.33
C ILE A 295 9.96 -4.53 23.67
N LYS A 296 8.64 -4.62 23.45
CA LYS A 296 7.86 -3.48 22.92
C LYS A 296 7.96 -2.25 23.82
N LEU A 297 7.98 -2.44 25.14
CA LEU A 297 8.01 -1.36 26.11
C LEU A 297 9.40 -0.72 26.24
N GLN A 298 10.48 -1.50 26.15
CA GLN A 298 11.84 -0.96 26.10
C GLN A 298 12.09 -0.13 24.84
N PHE A 299 11.56 -0.56 23.70
CA PHE A 299 11.63 0.24 22.47
C PHE A 299 10.83 1.55 22.55
N GLN A 300 9.71 1.57 23.26
CA GLN A 300 8.96 2.81 23.52
C GLN A 300 9.73 3.76 24.46
N ILE A 301 10.26 3.25 25.58
CA ILE A 301 10.99 4.07 26.56
C ILE A 301 12.32 4.60 25.99
N GLY A 302 13.00 3.81 25.16
CA GLY A 302 14.24 4.24 24.50
C GLY A 302 14.05 5.41 23.54
N ALA A 303 12.88 5.54 22.92
CA ALA A 303 12.53 6.66 22.05
C ALA A 303 12.15 7.93 22.83
N ASP A 304 11.59 7.81 24.04
CA ASP A 304 11.16 8.96 24.85
C ASP A 304 12.29 9.64 25.64
N LEU A 305 13.47 9.02 25.74
CA LEU A 305 14.59 9.48 26.57
C LEU A 305 15.63 10.35 25.81
N TYR A 306 15.37 10.75 24.56
CA TYR A 306 16.26 11.58 23.72
C TYR A 306 15.50 12.59 22.84
#